data_AF-A0A830GVV6-F1
#
_entry.id   AF-A0A830GVV6-F1
#
_cell.length_a   1.000
_cell.length_b   1.000
_cell.length_c   1.000
_cell.angle_alpha   90.00
_cell.angle_beta   90.00
_cell.angle_gamma   90.00
#
_symmetry.space_group_name_H-M   'P 1'
#
loop_
_entity.id
_entity.type
_entity.pdbx_description
1 polymer ?
#
loop_
_entity_poly.entity_id
_entity_poly.type
_entity_poly.pdbx_seq_one_letter_code
_entity_poly.pdbx_strand_id
1 'polypeptide(L)'
;MDAGDEVSKAIQKIHSEVMMEFMKDCSGLEFTDIINCVSEKLRGAGLEVKDIRMLDLDGNQTNEPNAVKYVRAVAMGNMPNVEHIFTFATIKRRDKFNVLFMQSAVNYK
;
A
#
# COMPACT_ATOMS: atom_id res chain seq x y z
N MET A 1 31.20 3.63 -7.17
CA MET A 1 29.90 3.00 -6.85
C MET A 1 28.88 3.72 -7.70
N ASP A 2 28.09 2.97 -8.45
CA ASP A 2 27.22 3.53 -9.49
C ASP A 2 25.98 4.14 -8.85
N ALA A 3 25.55 5.34 -9.26
CA ALA A 3 24.45 6.06 -8.63
C ALA A 3 23.11 5.27 -8.68
N GLY A 4 22.98 4.35 -9.63
CA GLY A 4 21.83 3.42 -9.72
C GLY A 4 21.73 2.41 -8.57
N ASP A 5 22.87 2.05 -7.94
CA ASP A 5 22.88 1.11 -6.81
C ASP A 5 22.33 1.75 -5.53
N GLU A 6 22.59 3.05 -5.31
CA GLU A 6 22.11 3.77 -4.12
C GLU A 6 20.60 4.01 -4.18
N VAL A 7 20.07 4.40 -5.35
CA VAL A 7 18.63 4.56 -5.58
C VAL A 7 17.90 3.24 -5.38
N SER A 8 18.42 2.14 -5.94
CA SER A 8 17.82 0.81 -5.80
C SER A 8 17.78 0.36 -4.33
N LYS A 9 18.85 0.61 -3.57
CA LYS A 9 18.89 0.31 -2.12
C LYS A 9 17.89 1.16 -1.33
N ALA A 10 17.75 2.44 -1.64
CA ALA A 10 16.79 3.33 -0.99
C ALA A 10 15.34 2.86 -1.25
N ILE A 11 15.02 2.50 -2.49
CA ILE A 11 13.71 1.94 -2.87
C ILE A 11 13.46 0.63 -2.10
N GLN A 12 14.42 -0.30 -2.12
CA GLN A 12 14.28 -1.58 -1.41
C GLN A 12 14.06 -1.39 0.09
N LYS A 13 14.76 -0.44 0.71
CA LYS A 13 14.58 -0.11 2.13
C LYS A 13 13.16 0.35 2.43
N ILE A 14 12.65 1.34 1.68
CA ILE A 14 11.28 1.86 1.83
C ILE A 14 10.26 0.72 1.70
N HIS A 15 10.40 -0.11 0.66
CA HIS A 15 9.44 -1.18 0.39
C HIS A 15 9.48 -2.27 1.46
N SER A 16 10.66 -2.55 2.02
CA SER A 16 10.82 -3.50 3.13
C SER A 16 10.22 -2.96 4.43
N GLU A 17 10.40 -1.68 4.73
CA GLU A 17 9.79 -1.02 5.89
C GLU A 17 8.27 -1.03 5.80
N VAL A 18 7.69 -0.66 4.65
CA VAL A 18 6.25 -0.74 4.42
C VAL A 18 5.74 -2.18 4.55
N MET A 19 6.44 -3.17 3.98
CA MET A 19 6.06 -4.57 4.13
C MET A 19 5.99 -4.98 5.60
N MET A 20 6.98 -4.62 6.41
CA MET A 20 7.04 -4.96 7.83
C MET A 20 5.91 -4.33 8.66
N GLU A 21 5.54 -3.08 8.38
CA GLU A 21 4.40 -2.40 9.02
C GLU A 21 3.10 -3.19 8.82
N PHE A 22 2.84 -3.66 7.59
CA PHE A 22 1.62 -4.39 7.25
C PHE A 22 1.63 -5.87 7.61
N MET A 23 2.73 -6.40 8.18
CA MET A 23 2.75 -7.76 8.76
C MET A 23 2.10 -7.81 10.15
N LYS A 24 2.00 -6.68 10.86
CA LYS A 24 1.52 -6.61 12.25
C LYS A 24 0.25 -5.76 12.41
N ASP A 25 -0.06 -4.91 11.44
CA ASP A 25 -1.12 -3.90 11.54
C ASP A 25 -2.25 -4.08 10.50
N CYS A 26 -3.29 -3.25 10.59
CA CYS A 26 -4.47 -3.27 9.72
C CYS A 26 -5.27 -4.58 9.72
N SER A 27 -5.52 -5.13 10.92
CA SER A 27 -6.38 -6.30 11.11
C SER A 27 -7.60 -5.98 11.97
N GLY A 28 -8.72 -6.69 11.75
CA GLY A 28 -9.96 -6.47 12.50
C GLY A 28 -10.69 -5.16 12.19
N LEU A 29 -10.43 -4.58 11.02
CA LEU A 29 -10.95 -3.28 10.60
C LEU A 29 -12.44 -3.34 10.22
N GLU A 30 -13.17 -2.24 10.41
CA GLU A 30 -14.41 -2.01 9.65
C GLU A 30 -14.06 -1.68 8.20
N PHE A 31 -15.00 -1.91 7.28
CA PHE A 31 -14.79 -1.60 5.86
C PHE A 31 -14.39 -0.13 5.63
N THR A 32 -15.01 0.79 6.37
CA THR A 32 -14.75 2.24 6.29
C THR A 32 -13.33 2.63 6.72
N ASP A 33 -12.67 1.78 7.50
CA ASP A 33 -11.37 2.09 8.11
C ASP A 33 -10.19 1.59 7.26
N ILE A 34 -10.45 0.79 6.22
CA ILE A 34 -9.44 0.18 5.36
C ILE A 34 -8.52 1.25 4.75
N ILE A 35 -9.11 2.26 4.10
CA ILE A 35 -8.35 3.34 3.45
C ILE A 35 -7.57 4.14 4.48
N ASN A 36 -8.17 4.43 5.64
CA ASN A 36 -7.52 5.19 6.69
C ASN A 36 -6.30 4.45 7.24
N CYS A 37 -6.44 3.16 7.55
CA CYS A 37 -5.33 2.35 8.05
C CYS A 37 -4.17 2.31 7.04
N VAL A 38 -4.47 2.09 5.75
CA VAL A 38 -3.44 2.09 4.70
C VAL A 38 -2.74 3.44 4.60
N SER A 39 -3.51 4.53 4.60
CA SER A 39 -2.96 5.89 4.52
C SER A 39 -2.07 6.23 5.72
N GLU A 40 -2.50 5.91 6.93
CA GLU A 40 -1.73 6.18 8.15
C GLU A 40 -0.42 5.40 8.19
N LYS A 41 -0.43 4.13 7.79
CA LYS A 41 0.78 3.29 7.76
C LYS A 41 1.79 3.79 6.73
N LEU A 42 1.34 4.17 5.54
CA LEU A 42 2.23 4.75 4.53
C LEU A 42 2.81 6.09 4.98
N ARG A 43 2.00 6.96 5.61
CA ARG A 43 2.49 8.22 6.17
C ARG A 43 3.47 7.99 7.33
N GLY A 44 3.22 7.00 8.17
CA GLY A 44 4.13 6.57 9.23
C GLY A 44 5.49 6.12 8.70
N ALA A 45 5.52 5.53 7.51
CA ALA A 45 6.75 5.20 6.77
C ALA A 45 7.40 6.40 6.05
N GLY A 46 6.92 7.62 6.29
CA GLY A 46 7.45 8.84 5.68
C GLY A 46 7.02 9.08 4.23
N LEU A 47 5.94 8.43 3.77
CA LEU A 47 5.44 8.57 2.41
C LEU A 47 4.24 9.51 2.33
N GLU A 48 4.24 10.37 1.32
CA GLU A 48 3.10 11.21 0.97
C GLU A 48 2.16 10.45 0.03
N VAL A 49 1.00 10.04 0.55
CA VAL A 49 -0.01 9.33 -0.23
C VAL A 49 -0.69 10.27 -1.23
N LYS A 50 -0.67 9.89 -2.51
CA LYS A 50 -1.29 10.63 -3.62
C LYS A 50 -2.64 10.06 -4.04
N ASP A 51 -2.81 8.74 -3.95
CA ASP A 51 -4.02 8.03 -4.37
C ASP A 51 -4.17 6.73 -3.59
N ILE A 52 -5.39 6.39 -3.21
CA ILE A 52 -5.75 5.07 -2.66
C ILE A 52 -7.07 4.63 -3.30
N ARG A 53 -7.10 3.40 -3.82
CA ARG A 53 -8.29 2.80 -4.42
C ARG A 53 -8.53 1.40 -3.89
N MET A 54 -9.79 1.09 -3.64
CA MET A 54 -10.27 -0.26 -3.38
C MET A 54 -10.66 -0.91 -4.71
N LEU A 55 -10.21 -2.13 -4.94
CA LEU A 55 -10.38 -2.86 -6.19
C LEU A 55 -11.03 -4.23 -5.95
N ASP A 56 -11.83 -4.68 -6.92
CA ASP A 56 -12.36 -6.05 -6.97
C ASP A 56 -11.33 -7.05 -7.54
N LEU A 57 -11.74 -8.31 -7.78
CA LEU A 57 -10.85 -9.35 -8.34
C LEU A 57 -10.33 -9.00 -9.74
N ASP A 58 -11.11 -8.26 -10.53
CA ASP A 58 -10.80 -7.91 -11.92
C ASP A 58 -9.98 -6.63 -12.02
N GLY A 59 -9.72 -5.96 -10.89
CA GLY A 59 -8.98 -4.71 -10.82
C GLY A 59 -9.83 -3.47 -11.06
N ASN A 60 -11.15 -3.58 -11.09
CA ASN A 60 -12.04 -2.43 -11.17
C ASN A 60 -12.20 -1.77 -9.81
N GLN A 61 -12.35 -0.44 -9.80
CA GLN A 61 -12.62 0.28 -8.56
C GLN A 61 -13.99 -0.10 -8.00
N THR A 62 -14.02 -0.40 -6.70
CA THR A 62 -15.25 -0.77 -6.00
C THR A 62 -15.31 -0.13 -4.63
N ASN A 63 -16.54 0.19 -4.18
CA ASN A 63 -16.84 0.61 -2.81
C ASN A 63 -17.77 -0.40 -2.12
N GLU A 64 -17.90 -1.61 -2.67
CA GLU A 64 -18.74 -2.65 -2.10
C GLU A 64 -17.94 -3.55 -1.14
N PRO A 65 -18.33 -3.65 0.15
CA PRO A 65 -17.61 -4.45 1.14
C PRO A 65 -17.44 -5.92 0.78
N ASN A 66 -18.36 -6.48 -0.01
CA ASN A 66 -18.30 -7.89 -0.41
C ASN A 66 -17.46 -8.12 -1.68
N ALA A 67 -17.31 -7.09 -2.51
CA ALA A 67 -16.58 -7.17 -3.77
C ALA A 67 -15.09 -6.84 -3.61
N VAL A 68 -14.71 -6.00 -2.64
CA VAL A 68 -13.31 -5.59 -2.44
C VAL A 68 -12.37 -6.79 -2.21
N LYS A 69 -11.22 -6.74 -2.87
CA LYS A 69 -10.14 -7.75 -2.77
C LYS A 69 -8.77 -7.14 -2.64
N TYR A 70 -8.57 -5.94 -3.17
CA TYR A 70 -7.30 -5.27 -3.11
C TYR A 70 -7.46 -3.81 -2.70
N VAL A 71 -6.41 -3.28 -2.07
CA VAL A 71 -6.20 -1.85 -1.94
C VAL A 71 -4.94 -1.52 -2.71
N ARG A 72 -5.02 -0.57 -3.64
CA ARG A 72 -3.87 -0.02 -4.35
C ARG A 72 -3.61 1.39 -3.83
N ALA A 73 -2.37 1.66 -3.44
CA ALA A 73 -1.93 2.98 -3.02
C ALA A 73 -0.77 3.47 -3.89
N VAL A 74 -0.80 4.75 -4.24
CA VAL A 74 0.32 5.47 -4.88
C VAL A 74 0.83 6.51 -3.90
N ALA A 75 2.13 6.53 -3.65
CA ALA A 75 2.74 7.46 -2.72
C ALA A 75 4.09 7.98 -3.23
N MET A 76 4.50 9.14 -2.73
CA MET A 76 5.78 9.77 -3.00
C MET A 76 6.66 9.71 -1.75
N GLY A 77 7.93 9.40 -1.92
CA GLY A 77 8.93 9.49 -0.85
C GLY A 77 9.85 10.69 -1.03
N ASN A 78 11.04 10.62 -0.44
CA ASN A 78 12.08 11.64 -0.56
C ASN A 78 12.72 11.70 -1.96
N MET A 79 12.36 10.77 -2.86
CA MET A 79 12.79 10.74 -4.26
C MET A 79 11.66 11.30 -5.13
N PRO A 80 11.71 12.59 -5.54
CA PRO A 80 10.58 13.26 -6.17
C PRO A 80 10.22 12.74 -7.57
N ASN A 81 11.10 11.97 -8.21
CA ASN A 81 10.86 11.35 -9.53
C ASN A 81 10.49 9.86 -9.43
N VAL A 82 10.26 9.35 -8.22
CA VAL A 82 9.91 7.94 -8.00
C VAL A 82 8.55 7.86 -7.32
N GLU A 83 7.56 7.36 -8.06
CA GLU A 83 6.27 6.98 -7.49
C GLU A 83 6.37 5.56 -6.94
N HIS A 84 6.00 5.39 -5.68
CA HIS A 84 5.88 4.09 -5.05
C HIS A 84 4.44 3.59 -5.17
N ILE A 85 4.28 2.39 -5.70
CA ILE A 85 2.98 1.74 -5.89
C ILE A 85 2.94 0.53 -4.97
N PHE A 86 1.96 0.49 -4.07
CA PHE A 86 1.74 -0.62 -3.16
C PHE A 86 0.39 -1.26 -3.45
N THR A 87 0.34 -2.58 -3.44
CA THR A 87 -0.91 -3.33 -3.49
C THR A 87 -1.01 -4.23 -2.27
N PHE A 88 -2.16 -4.15 -1.61
CA PHE A 88 -2.49 -4.92 -0.43
C PHE A 88 -3.69 -5.82 -0.74
N ALA A 89 -3.69 -7.04 -0.21
CA ALA A 89 -4.84 -7.92 -0.23
C ALA A 89 -5.80 -7.57 0.90
N THR A 90 -7.10 -7.59 0.62
CA THR A 90 -8.17 -7.38 1.58
C THR A 90 -8.86 -8.71 1.86
N ILE A 91 -8.76 -9.18 3.10
CA ILE A 91 -9.37 -10.44 3.55
C ILE A 91 -10.52 -10.12 4.49
N LYS A 92 -11.75 -10.45 4.07
CA LYS A 92 -12.93 -10.37 4.92
C LYS A 92 -13.01 -11.59 5.84
N ARG A 93 -13.18 -11.35 7.14
CA ARG A 93 -13.43 -12.36 8.18
C ARG A 93 -14.68 -11.96 8.95
N ARG A 94 -15.81 -12.62 8.64
CA ARG A 94 -17.15 -12.21 9.11
C ARG A 94 -17.40 -10.75 8.70
N ASP A 95 -17.58 -9.84 9.66
CA ASP A 95 -17.86 -8.42 9.41
C ASP A 95 -16.60 -7.55 9.45
N LYS A 96 -15.43 -8.15 9.68
CA LYS A 96 -14.15 -7.43 9.80
C LYS A 96 -13.24 -7.68 8.60
N PHE A 97 -12.28 -6.78 8.41
CA PHE A 97 -11.32 -6.81 7.32
C PHE A 97 -9.89 -6.81 7.84
N ASN A 98 -9.04 -7.59 7.17
CA ASN A 98 -7.60 -7.54 7.32
C ASN A 98 -6.99 -7.07 6.00
N VAL A 99 -5.98 -6.21 6.08
CA VAL A 99 -5.22 -5.71 4.93
C VAL A 99 -3.79 -6.24 5.04
N LEU A 100 -3.35 -6.98 4.04
CA LEU A 100 -2.03 -7.62 4.03
C LEU A 100 -1.21 -7.13 2.85
N PHE A 101 0.07 -6.88 3.06
CA PHE A 101 0.99 -6.57 1.97
C PHE A 101 1.02 -7.71 0.93
N MET A 102 0.93 -7.36 -0.36
CA MET A 102 0.93 -8.34 -1.45
C MET A 102 2.08 -8.11 -2.42
N GLN A 103 2.18 -6.89 -2.94
CA GLN A 103 3.22 -6.53 -3.90
C GLN A 103 3.51 -5.03 -3.88
N SER A 104 4.65 -4.67 -4.44
CA SER A 104 5.03 -3.28 -4.63
C SER A 104 5.79 -3.10 -5.93
N ALA A 105 5.71 -1.90 -6.49
CA ALA A 105 6.39 -1.50 -7.71
C ALA A 105 6.78 -0.03 -7.61
N VAL A 106 7.65 0.41 -8.52
CA VAL A 106 7.97 1.84 -8.69
C VAL A 106 7.68 2.26 -10.12
N ASN A 107 7.33 3.52 -10.28
CA ASN A 107 7.27 4.19 -11.57
C ASN A 107 8.26 5.37 -11.55
N TYR A 108 9.20 5.37 -12.50
CA TYR A 108 10.14 6.47 -12.68
C TYR A 108 9.50 7.50 -13.60
N LYS A 109 9.39 8.75 -13.14
CA LYS A 109 8.94 9.87 -13.97
C LYS A 109 10.09 10.50 -14.75
#